data_AF-A0A2S4VR58-F1
#
_entry.id   AF-A0A2S4VR58-F1
#
_cell.length_a   1.000
_cell.length_b   1.000
_cell.length_c   1.000
_cell.angle_alpha   90.00
_cell.angle_beta   90.00
_cell.angle_gamma   90.00
#
_symmetry.space_group_name_H-M   'P 1'
#
loop_
_entity.id
_entity.type
_entity.pdbx_description
1 polymer ?
#
loop_
_entity_poly.entity_id
_entity_poly.type
_entity_poly.pdbx_seq_one_letter_code
_entity_poly.pdbx_strand_id
1 'polypeptide(L)'
;ISCTIDKVVGSGDCFSPGKFGPPPRGIVEWCSELTRAVFTANQEQQDFFSLRDGGYGQASEYHNTIETSKDNSQLATLLVAQARSRSLYRDWYRAAPEICQLYALDVPYPTLRAKIRQIFDRYSHLKDTQAIDVLIAKSHMEYQEFVNVWKMPSQVMRYFESEQAPPVPNSFMDKFLAGKDDNAVLPGA
;
A
#
# COMPACT_ATOMS: atom_id res chain seq x y z
N ILE A 1 -5.80 54.64 -9.02
CA ILE A 1 -6.83 55.21 -9.93
C ILE A 1 -7.37 54.03 -10.72
N SER A 2 -8.29 53.26 -10.12
CA SER A 2 -9.76 53.43 -10.20
C SER A 2 -10.28 53.14 -11.61
N CYS A 3 -10.99 52.03 -11.75
CA CYS A 3 -12.33 51.89 -12.35
C CYS A 3 -12.74 50.40 -12.19
N THR A 4 -13.65 49.98 -11.30
CA THR A 4 -15.06 50.33 -11.07
C THR A 4 -16.00 49.48 -11.95
N ILE A 5 -16.68 48.51 -11.29
CA ILE A 5 -18.10 48.11 -11.44
C ILE A 5 -18.47 47.35 -12.74
N ASP A 6 -19.12 46.17 -12.75
CA ASP A 6 -20.42 45.87 -12.12
C ASP A 6 -20.73 44.38 -11.90
N LYS A 7 -21.70 44.13 -11.00
CA LYS A 7 -22.24 42.85 -10.52
C LYS A 7 -23.33 42.27 -11.44
N VAL A 8 -23.38 40.93 -11.55
CA VAL A 8 -24.62 40.11 -11.66
C VAL A 8 -24.31 38.77 -10.96
N VAL A 9 -24.70 38.58 -9.69
CA VAL A 9 -25.91 37.88 -9.21
C VAL A 9 -26.02 36.42 -9.70
N GLY A 10 -25.85 35.49 -8.76
CA GLY A 10 -26.03 34.05 -8.95
C GLY A 10 -25.77 33.27 -7.67
N SER A 11 -26.66 33.46 -6.70
CA SER A 11 -27.13 32.54 -5.65
C SER A 11 -26.27 31.30 -5.33
N GLY A 12 -25.79 31.22 -4.10
CA GLY A 12 -25.14 30.04 -3.54
C GLY A 12 -24.84 30.26 -2.07
N ASP A 13 -25.81 29.90 -1.24
CA ASP A 13 -25.95 30.21 0.17
C ASP A 13 -24.68 30.10 1.05
N CYS A 14 -24.52 31.17 1.80
CA CYS A 14 -23.83 31.34 3.08
C CYS A 14 -23.66 30.04 3.89
N PHE A 15 -22.43 29.63 4.16
CA PHE A 15 -22.13 28.76 5.30
C PHE A 15 -21.20 29.50 6.27
N SER A 16 -21.81 30.13 7.28
CA SER A 16 -21.11 30.70 8.43
C SER A 16 -20.48 29.57 9.27
N PRO A 17 -19.26 29.75 9.81
CA PRO A 17 -18.65 28.78 10.70
C PRO A 17 -19.20 29.01 12.11
N GLY A 18 -20.03 28.09 12.61
CA GLY A 18 -20.51 28.17 13.98
C GLY A 18 -21.44 27.04 14.36
N LYS A 19 -20.98 26.27 15.36
CA LYS A 19 -21.72 25.27 16.18
C LYS A 19 -21.74 23.83 15.63
N PHE A 20 -20.63 23.12 15.82
CA PHE A 20 -20.71 21.68 16.12
C PHE A 20 -20.74 21.52 17.64
N GLY A 21 -21.94 21.34 18.20
CA GLY A 21 -22.09 20.81 19.55
C GLY A 21 -21.77 19.30 19.56
N PRO A 22 -21.43 18.71 20.71
CA PRO A 22 -21.13 17.29 20.79
C PRO A 22 -22.38 16.46 20.43
N PRO A 23 -22.26 15.41 19.59
CA PRO A 23 -23.41 14.60 19.23
C PRO A 23 -23.87 13.76 20.43
N PRO A 24 -25.17 13.79 20.80
CA PRO A 24 -25.76 12.78 21.63
C PRO A 24 -26.24 11.65 20.72
N ARG A 25 -25.53 10.51 20.71
CA ARG A 25 -26.01 9.13 20.42
C ARG A 25 -24.83 8.17 20.30
N GLY A 26 -25.07 6.89 20.63
CA GLY A 26 -24.09 5.96 21.17
C GLY A 26 -22.88 5.60 20.30
N ILE A 27 -21.77 5.27 20.98
CA ILE A 27 -20.46 4.85 20.42
C ILE A 27 -20.58 3.72 19.39
N VAL A 28 -21.59 2.85 19.53
CA VAL A 28 -21.83 1.71 18.62
C VAL A 28 -22.36 2.11 17.24
N GLU A 29 -23.11 3.20 17.16
CA GLU A 29 -23.71 3.70 15.91
C GLU A 29 -22.65 4.44 15.09
N TRP A 30 -21.77 5.17 15.79
CA TRP A 30 -20.62 5.87 15.20
C TRP A 30 -19.56 4.92 14.61
N CYS A 31 -19.26 3.80 15.28
CA CYS A 31 -18.37 2.77 14.73
C CYS A 31 -18.95 2.09 13.48
N SER A 32 -20.27 1.89 13.41
CA SER A 32 -20.95 1.30 12.25
C SER A 32 -20.96 2.24 11.04
N GLU A 33 -21.17 3.54 11.27
CA GLU A 33 -21.12 4.57 10.22
C GLU A 33 -19.70 4.79 9.68
N LEU A 34 -18.68 4.78 10.53
CA LEU A 34 -17.28 4.84 10.08
C LEU A 34 -16.88 3.60 9.26
N THR A 35 -17.33 2.42 9.65
CA THR A 35 -17.07 1.19 8.89
C THR A 35 -17.76 1.23 7.52
N ARG A 36 -19.00 1.75 7.45
CA ARG A 36 -19.71 1.97 6.19
C ARG A 36 -19.02 3.01 5.31
N ALA A 37 -18.54 4.13 5.88
CA ALA A 37 -17.86 5.19 5.13
C ALA A 37 -16.51 4.73 4.54
N VAL A 38 -15.72 3.95 5.30
CA VAL A 38 -14.47 3.34 4.82
C VAL A 38 -14.75 2.27 3.75
N PHE A 39 -15.86 1.55 3.85
CA PHE A 39 -16.27 0.55 2.85
C PHE A 39 -16.76 1.22 1.55
N THR A 40 -17.54 2.31 1.61
CA THR A 40 -17.99 3.06 0.43
C THR A 40 -16.85 3.80 -0.27
N ALA A 41 -15.87 4.33 0.48
CA ALA A 41 -14.67 4.96 -0.11
C ALA A 41 -13.76 3.95 -0.84
N ASN A 42 -13.72 2.69 -0.37
CA ASN A 42 -13.04 1.61 -1.08
C ASN A 42 -13.80 1.16 -2.34
N GLN A 43 -15.12 1.30 -2.37
CA GLN A 43 -15.95 0.97 -3.54
C GLN A 43 -15.75 1.97 -4.69
N GLU A 44 -15.67 3.27 -4.40
CA GLU A 44 -15.44 4.32 -5.42
C GLU A 44 -14.04 4.22 -6.08
N GLN A 45 -13.03 3.74 -5.35
CA GLN A 45 -11.71 3.49 -5.94
C GLN A 45 -11.70 2.28 -6.90
N GLN A 46 -12.59 1.31 -6.73
CA GLN A 46 -12.71 0.16 -7.63
C GLN A 46 -13.47 0.54 -8.92
N ASP A 47 -14.43 1.45 -8.85
CA ASP A 47 -15.24 1.86 -10.01
C ASP A 47 -14.47 2.76 -10.99
N PHE A 48 -13.47 3.53 -10.51
CA PHE A 48 -12.59 4.32 -11.38
C PHE A 48 -11.66 3.46 -12.26
N PHE A 49 -11.30 2.26 -11.80
CA PHE A 49 -10.41 1.35 -12.54
C PHE A 49 -11.13 0.61 -13.69
N SER A 50 -12.46 0.56 -13.67
CA SER A 50 -13.27 -0.21 -14.63
C SER A 50 -13.62 0.55 -15.92
N LEU A 51 -13.43 1.88 -15.97
CA LEU A 51 -13.84 2.71 -17.13
C LEU A 51 -12.76 2.93 -18.21
N ARG A 52 -11.63 2.21 -18.16
CA ARG A 52 -10.46 2.47 -19.03
C ARG A 52 -10.09 1.32 -19.98
N ASP A 53 -11.04 0.51 -20.41
CA ASP A 53 -10.80 -0.55 -21.41
C ASP A 53 -11.65 -0.33 -22.66
N GLY A 54 -11.12 0.49 -23.57
CA GLY A 54 -11.70 0.80 -24.88
C GLY A 54 -10.80 0.39 -26.04
N GLY A 55 -10.88 -0.88 -26.43
CA GLY A 55 -10.87 -1.36 -27.82
C GLY A 55 -9.52 -1.63 -28.51
N TYR A 56 -9.39 -2.81 -29.12
CA TYR A 56 -8.62 -3.04 -30.36
C TYR A 56 -9.18 -4.25 -31.11
N GLY A 57 -9.31 -4.11 -32.43
CA GLY A 57 -9.84 -5.12 -33.34
C GLY A 57 -8.78 -5.88 -34.14
N GLN A 58 -9.32 -6.89 -34.82
CA GLN A 58 -8.88 -7.62 -36.01
C GLN A 58 -7.96 -8.85 -35.91
N ALA A 59 -8.59 -9.93 -36.37
CA ALA A 59 -8.23 -11.33 -36.48
C ALA A 59 -7.53 -11.65 -37.81
N SER A 60 -6.33 -12.26 -37.79
CA SER A 60 -5.90 -13.30 -38.77
C SER A 60 -4.43 -13.71 -38.58
N GLU A 61 -4.20 -14.74 -37.76
CA GLU A 61 -3.04 -15.65 -37.83
C GLU A 61 -3.25 -16.69 -36.72
N TYR A 62 -3.54 -17.96 -37.02
CA TYR A 62 -4.21 -18.85 -36.04
C TYR A 62 -3.54 -20.21 -35.76
N HIS A 63 -2.28 -20.45 -36.12
CA HIS A 63 -1.67 -21.75 -35.79
C HIS A 63 -0.26 -21.74 -35.16
N ASN A 64 0.44 -20.61 -35.09
CA ASN A 64 1.60 -20.37 -34.18
C ASN A 64 1.28 -19.35 -33.07
N THR A 65 0.06 -18.83 -33.10
CA THR A 65 -0.46 -17.81 -32.20
C THR A 65 -1.01 -18.36 -30.90
N ILE A 66 -1.25 -19.66 -30.74
CA ILE A 66 -1.87 -20.18 -29.50
C ILE A 66 -0.87 -20.21 -28.32
N GLU A 67 0.40 -20.53 -28.56
CA GLU A 67 1.45 -20.46 -27.52
C GLU A 67 1.91 -19.02 -27.28
N THR A 68 2.21 -18.28 -28.35
CA THR A 68 2.57 -16.86 -28.25
C THR A 68 1.41 -15.99 -27.74
N SER A 69 0.13 -16.31 -27.98
CA SER A 69 -1.00 -15.57 -27.40
C SER A 69 -1.23 -15.87 -25.93
N LYS A 70 -0.96 -17.09 -25.47
CA LYS A 70 -0.99 -17.41 -24.04
C LYS A 70 0.12 -16.65 -23.31
N ASP A 71 1.32 -16.63 -23.89
CA ASP A 71 2.42 -15.85 -23.34
C ASP A 71 2.13 -14.34 -23.42
N ASN A 72 1.58 -13.84 -24.53
CA ASN A 72 1.21 -12.43 -24.69
C ASN A 72 0.08 -12.00 -23.75
N SER A 73 -0.89 -12.88 -23.47
CA SER A 73 -1.97 -12.60 -22.51
C SER A 73 -1.48 -12.62 -21.07
N GLN A 74 -0.65 -13.59 -20.69
CA GLN A 74 -0.04 -13.64 -19.36
C GLN A 74 0.92 -12.48 -19.12
N LEU A 75 1.71 -12.08 -20.14
CA LEU A 75 2.56 -10.89 -20.08
C LEU A 75 1.72 -9.61 -19.97
N ALA A 76 0.60 -9.49 -20.70
CA ALA A 76 -0.30 -8.35 -20.56
C ALA A 76 -0.89 -8.28 -19.14
N THR A 77 -1.33 -9.40 -18.57
CA THR A 77 -1.81 -9.46 -17.18
C THR A 77 -0.72 -9.11 -16.17
N LEU A 78 0.51 -9.60 -16.39
CA LEU A 78 1.68 -9.25 -15.56
C LEU A 78 1.97 -7.75 -15.60
N LEU A 79 1.91 -7.11 -16.78
CA LEU A 79 2.15 -5.68 -16.93
C LEU A 79 1.11 -4.85 -16.16
N VAL A 80 -0.17 -5.26 -16.19
CA VAL A 80 -1.22 -4.63 -15.38
C VAL A 80 -0.93 -4.78 -13.89
N ALA A 81 -0.55 -5.98 -13.44
CA ALA A 81 -0.18 -6.22 -12.04
C ALA A 81 1.06 -5.40 -11.61
N GLN A 82 2.06 -5.27 -12.49
CA GLN A 82 3.23 -4.41 -12.25
C GLN A 82 2.86 -2.92 -12.23
N ALA A 83 1.89 -2.47 -13.03
CA ALA A 83 1.42 -1.10 -12.97
C ALA A 83 0.76 -0.81 -11.61
N ARG A 84 -0.07 -1.74 -11.12
CA ARG A 84 -0.69 -1.68 -9.77
C ARG A 84 0.35 -1.69 -8.65
N SER A 85 1.38 -2.52 -8.74
CA SER A 85 2.45 -2.53 -7.73
C SER A 85 3.25 -1.23 -7.72
N ARG A 86 3.52 -0.64 -8.90
CA ARG A 86 4.18 0.67 -9.01
C ARG A 86 3.34 1.81 -8.47
N SER A 87 2.01 1.81 -8.65
CA SER A 87 1.14 2.82 -8.04
C SER A 87 1.18 2.71 -6.51
N LEU A 88 1.05 1.49 -5.98
CA LEU A 88 1.13 1.25 -4.53
C LEU A 88 2.47 1.68 -3.93
N TYR A 89 3.59 1.42 -4.61
CA TYR A 89 4.90 1.90 -4.19
C TYR A 89 4.96 3.43 -4.11
N ARG A 90 4.34 4.14 -5.06
CA ARG A 90 4.28 5.61 -5.05
C ARG A 90 3.46 6.13 -3.87
N ASP A 91 2.38 5.46 -3.51
CA ASP A 91 1.53 5.84 -2.39
C ASP A 91 2.30 5.70 -1.07
N TRP A 92 2.98 4.57 -0.86
CA TRP A 92 3.89 4.37 0.28
C TRP A 92 4.99 5.43 0.36
N TYR A 93 5.61 5.78 -0.77
CA TYR A 93 6.68 6.77 -0.81
C TYR A 93 6.21 8.17 -0.37
N ARG A 94 4.96 8.52 -0.70
CA ARG A 94 4.30 9.78 -0.34
C ARG A 94 3.86 9.81 1.11
N ALA A 95 3.35 8.70 1.63
CA ALA A 95 2.89 8.57 3.02
C ALA A 95 4.05 8.49 4.03
N ALA A 96 5.26 8.07 3.62
CA ALA A 96 6.41 7.91 4.51
C ALA A 96 6.69 9.09 5.49
N PRO A 97 6.73 10.38 5.07
CA PRO A 97 6.91 11.49 6.01
C PRO A 97 5.75 11.65 7.01
N GLU A 98 4.52 11.40 6.59
CA GLU A 98 3.33 11.47 7.46
C GLU A 98 3.36 10.36 8.51
N ILE A 99 3.67 9.12 8.10
CA ILE A 99 3.85 7.97 9.00
C ILE A 99 4.93 8.28 10.05
N CYS A 100 6.07 8.85 9.64
CA CYS A 100 7.13 9.22 10.57
C CYS A 100 6.65 10.20 11.66
N GLN A 101 5.78 11.14 11.30
CA GLN A 101 5.22 12.14 12.21
C GLN A 101 4.13 11.56 13.11
N LEU A 102 3.19 10.79 12.55
CA LEU A 102 2.08 10.18 13.29
C LEU A 102 2.57 9.23 14.38
N TYR A 103 3.61 8.45 14.07
CA TYR A 103 4.16 7.47 15.00
C TYR A 103 5.30 8.00 15.88
N ALA A 104 5.72 9.26 15.70
CA ALA A 104 6.88 9.85 16.37
C ALA A 104 8.09 8.90 16.39
N LEU A 105 8.44 8.35 15.22
CA LEU A 105 9.52 7.37 15.07
C LEU A 105 10.90 7.99 15.29
N ASP A 106 11.77 7.27 16.00
CA ASP A 106 13.19 7.65 16.19
C ASP A 106 14.02 7.53 14.90
N VAL A 107 13.47 6.87 13.89
CA VAL A 107 14.11 6.60 12.59
C VAL A 107 13.74 7.71 11.60
N PRO A 108 14.70 8.33 10.89
CA PRO A 108 14.38 9.40 9.95
C PRO A 108 13.68 8.87 8.69
N TYR A 109 12.84 9.70 8.08
CA TYR A 109 12.04 9.36 6.89
C TYR A 109 12.83 8.75 5.68
N PRO A 110 14.11 9.11 5.40
CA PRO A 110 14.86 8.48 4.30
C PRO A 110 15.12 7.00 4.56
N THR A 111 15.36 6.62 5.82
CA THR A 111 15.58 5.23 6.23
C THR A 111 14.30 4.42 6.08
N LEU A 112 13.14 4.99 6.45
CA LEU A 112 11.85 4.35 6.19
C LEU A 112 11.61 4.11 4.70
N ARG A 113 11.93 5.08 3.83
CA ARG A 113 11.83 4.92 2.37
C ARG A 113 12.76 3.84 1.82
N ALA A 114 13.99 3.77 2.34
CA ALA A 114 14.92 2.69 2.00
C ALA A 114 14.35 1.32 2.42
N LYS A 115 13.69 1.25 3.58
CA LYS A 115 13.06 0.02 4.05
C LYS A 115 11.88 -0.42 3.20
N ILE A 116 11.01 0.52 2.81
CA ILE A 116 9.93 0.26 1.85
C ILE A 116 10.51 -0.33 0.57
N ARG A 117 11.60 0.26 0.04
CA ARG A 117 12.28 -0.27 -1.15
C ARG A 117 12.78 -1.71 -0.95
N GLN A 118 13.45 -2.01 0.17
CA GLN A 118 13.91 -3.37 0.48
C GLN A 118 12.78 -4.40 0.51
N ILE A 119 11.60 -4.01 1.03
CA ILE A 119 10.42 -4.89 1.08
C ILE A 119 9.93 -5.20 -0.33
N PHE A 120 9.81 -4.20 -1.21
CA PHE A 120 9.42 -4.43 -2.61
C PHE A 120 10.47 -5.25 -3.38
N ASP A 121 11.76 -4.99 -3.14
CA ASP A 121 12.86 -5.72 -3.80
C ASP A 121 12.88 -7.20 -3.37
N ARG A 122 12.52 -7.52 -2.11
CA ARG A 122 12.39 -8.91 -1.64
C ARG A 122 11.44 -9.72 -2.51
N TYR A 123 10.38 -9.12 -3.03
CA TYR A 123 9.36 -9.80 -3.84
C TYR A 123 9.54 -9.59 -5.35
N SER A 124 10.62 -8.94 -5.80
CA SER A 124 10.85 -8.62 -7.21
C SER A 124 11.01 -9.83 -8.14
N HIS A 125 11.32 -11.01 -7.60
CA HIS A 125 11.59 -12.23 -8.37
C HIS A 125 10.30 -12.98 -8.79
N LEU A 126 9.14 -12.58 -8.24
CA LEU A 126 7.87 -13.25 -8.50
C LEU A 126 7.35 -12.91 -9.90
N LYS A 127 7.03 -13.96 -10.65
CA LYS A 127 6.45 -13.87 -12.01
C LYS A 127 4.99 -14.32 -12.07
N ASP A 128 4.51 -14.99 -11.02
CA ASP A 128 3.13 -15.46 -10.94
C ASP A 128 2.18 -14.31 -10.60
N THR A 129 1.18 -14.08 -11.47
CA THR A 129 0.23 -12.98 -11.37
C THR A 129 -0.67 -13.10 -10.15
N GLN A 130 -1.10 -14.32 -9.80
CA GLN A 130 -1.99 -14.55 -8.65
C GLN A 130 -1.26 -14.27 -7.34
N ALA A 131 -0.01 -14.72 -7.23
CA ALA A 131 0.83 -14.40 -6.07
C ALA A 131 1.07 -12.89 -5.93
N ILE A 132 1.30 -12.17 -7.03
CA ILE A 132 1.47 -10.70 -7.03
C ILE A 132 0.20 -10.01 -6.54
N ASP A 133 -0.98 -10.44 -6.99
CA ASP A 133 -2.25 -9.82 -6.59
C ASP A 133 -2.53 -10.01 -5.09
N VAL A 134 -2.21 -11.18 -4.53
CA VAL A 134 -2.28 -11.40 -3.08
C VAL A 134 -1.32 -10.48 -2.32
N LEU A 135 -0.11 -10.26 -2.83
CA LEU A 135 0.87 -9.36 -2.20
C LEU A 135 0.44 -7.90 -2.26
N ILE A 136 -0.13 -7.47 -3.38
CA ILE A 136 -0.71 -6.14 -3.54
C ILE A 136 -1.82 -5.95 -2.51
N ALA A 137 -2.74 -6.91 -2.37
CA ALA A 137 -3.82 -6.85 -1.38
C ALA A 137 -3.27 -6.75 0.06
N LYS A 138 -2.29 -7.59 0.43
CA LYS A 138 -1.64 -7.54 1.76
C LYS A 138 -0.97 -6.19 2.02
N SER A 139 -0.27 -5.65 1.01
CA SER A 139 0.40 -4.35 1.13
C SER A 139 -0.60 -3.19 1.23
N HIS A 140 -1.75 -3.26 0.56
CA HIS A 140 -2.83 -2.29 0.74
C HIS A 140 -3.43 -2.35 2.13
N MET A 141 -3.64 -3.55 2.68
CA MET A 141 -4.12 -3.73 4.06
C MET A 141 -3.15 -3.09 5.06
N GLU A 142 -1.85 -3.41 4.97
CA GLU A 142 -0.84 -2.78 5.83
C GLU A 142 -0.82 -1.26 5.63
N TYR A 143 -0.87 -0.75 4.39
CA TYR A 143 -0.89 0.69 4.13
C TYR A 143 -2.04 1.39 4.88
N GLN A 144 -3.24 0.83 4.82
CA GLN A 144 -4.40 1.35 5.54
C GLN A 144 -4.20 1.29 7.06
N GLU A 145 -3.61 0.21 7.59
CA GLU A 145 -3.29 0.11 9.02
C GLU A 145 -2.30 1.19 9.48
N PHE A 146 -1.33 1.56 8.63
CA PHE A 146 -0.34 2.60 8.91
C PHE A 146 -0.94 4.01 8.88
N VAL A 147 -1.67 4.34 7.81
CA VAL A 147 -2.24 5.69 7.64
C VAL A 147 -3.34 5.96 8.67
N ASN A 148 -4.17 4.96 8.97
CA ASN A 148 -5.25 5.09 9.96
C ASN A 148 -4.76 4.91 11.41
N VAL A 149 -3.47 4.67 11.63
CA VAL A 149 -2.88 4.47 12.96
C VAL A 149 -3.54 3.30 13.71
N TRP A 150 -3.82 2.20 12.99
CA TRP A 150 -4.28 0.95 13.59
C TRP A 150 -3.11 0.06 14.03
N LYS A 151 -1.94 0.25 13.44
CA LYS A 151 -0.70 -0.40 13.88
C LYS A 151 -0.16 0.27 15.14
N MET A 152 0.43 -0.50 16.05
CA MET A 152 1.17 0.03 17.20
C MET A 152 2.60 0.41 16.80
N PRO A 153 3.24 1.43 17.42
CA PRO A 153 4.62 1.83 17.12
C PRO A 153 5.63 0.68 17.23
N SER A 154 5.45 -0.23 18.19
CA SER A 154 6.31 -1.41 18.36
C SER A 154 6.26 -2.36 17.16
N GLN A 155 5.09 -2.51 16.54
CA GLN A 155 4.90 -3.33 15.34
C GLN A 155 5.54 -2.66 14.12
N VAL A 156 5.52 -1.33 14.05
CA VAL A 156 6.25 -0.58 13.02
C VAL A 156 7.76 -0.78 13.19
N MET A 157 8.25 -0.69 14.42
CA MET A 157 9.67 -0.90 14.72
C MET A 157 10.16 -2.32 14.42
N ARG A 158 9.27 -3.32 14.43
CA ARG A 158 9.61 -4.71 14.04
C ARG A 158 10.15 -4.79 12.60
N TYR A 159 9.76 -3.91 11.70
CA TYR A 159 10.33 -3.88 10.35
C TYR A 159 11.83 -3.57 10.36
N PHE A 160 12.33 -2.84 11.35
CA PHE A 160 13.74 -2.44 11.49
C PHE A 160 14.56 -3.42 12.35
N GLU A 161 13.98 -4.53 12.80
CA GLU A 161 14.65 -5.50 13.67
C GLU A 161 15.92 -6.07 13.04
N SER A 162 15.94 -6.26 11.72
CA SER A 162 17.13 -6.76 11.00
C SER A 162 18.34 -5.81 11.06
N GLU A 163 18.09 -4.51 11.25
CA GLU A 163 19.14 -3.48 11.29
C GLU A 163 19.60 -3.19 12.72
N GLN A 164 18.73 -3.43 13.70
CA GLN A 164 19.04 -3.28 15.13
C GLN A 164 19.64 -4.55 15.74
N ALA A 165 19.36 -5.72 15.15
CA ALA A 165 19.91 -6.98 15.61
C ALA A 165 21.45 -6.99 15.48
N PRO A 166 22.16 -7.57 16.46
CA PRO A 166 23.61 -7.76 16.34
C PRO A 166 23.92 -8.60 15.08
N PRO A 167 25.04 -8.32 14.39
CA PRO A 167 25.38 -9.00 13.15
C PRO A 167 25.38 -10.51 13.37
N VAL A 168 24.59 -11.22 12.57
CA VAL A 168 24.56 -12.68 12.62
C VAL A 168 25.92 -13.19 12.15
N PRO A 169 26.61 -14.03 12.94
CA PRO A 169 27.90 -14.58 12.54
C PRO A 169 27.73 -15.37 11.23
N ASN A 170 28.56 -15.08 10.23
CA ASN A 170 28.45 -15.68 8.89
C ASN A 170 29.19 -17.03 8.80
N SER A 171 30.35 -17.12 9.46
CA SER A 171 31.17 -18.34 9.48
C SER A 171 30.62 -19.36 10.46
N PHE A 172 30.81 -20.64 10.13
CA PHE A 172 30.52 -21.74 11.06
C PHE A 172 31.29 -21.58 12.39
N MET A 173 32.58 -21.20 12.35
CA MET A 173 33.37 -20.99 13.58
C MET A 173 32.76 -19.90 14.48
N ASP A 174 32.33 -18.78 13.89
CA ASP A 174 31.74 -17.68 14.64
C ASP A 174 30.36 -18.06 15.24
N LYS A 175 29.58 -18.89 14.53
CA LYS A 175 28.29 -19.44 15.02
C LYS A 175 28.48 -20.45 16.15
N PHE A 176 29.46 -21.33 15.98
CA PHE A 176 29.85 -22.34 16.95
C PHE A 176 30.35 -21.68 18.26
N LEU A 177 31.26 -20.71 18.16
CA LEU A 177 31.76 -19.96 19.31
C LEU A 177 30.67 -19.12 20.01
N ALA A 178 29.65 -18.68 19.27
CA ALA A 178 28.49 -17.99 19.82
C ALA A 178 27.44 -18.92 20.46
N GLY A 179 27.63 -20.25 20.42
CA GLY A 179 26.70 -21.23 20.99
C GLY A 179 25.32 -21.25 20.32
N LYS A 180 25.22 -20.80 19.05
CA LYS A 180 23.95 -20.64 18.33
C LYS A 180 23.55 -21.82 17.44
N ASP A 181 24.41 -22.83 17.28
CA ASP A 181 24.15 -24.00 16.41
C ASP A 181 23.13 -25.00 17.00
N ASP A 182 22.84 -24.94 18.31
CA ASP A 182 21.95 -25.91 18.99
C ASP A 182 20.46 -25.74 18.64
N ASN A 183 20.05 -24.61 18.06
CA ASN A 183 18.64 -24.32 17.76
C ASN A 183 18.21 -24.69 16.32
N ALA A 184 19.12 -25.24 15.51
CA ALA A 184 18.85 -25.71 14.15
C ALA A 184 18.54 -27.21 14.05
N VAL A 185 18.73 -27.97 15.15
CA VAL A 185 18.39 -29.40 15.23
C VAL A 185 16.98 -29.55 15.81
N LEU A 186 15.97 -29.08 15.08
CA LEU A 186 14.64 -29.66 15.18
C LEU A 186 14.58 -30.80 14.14
N PRO A 187 14.62 -32.09 14.55
CA PRO A 187 14.32 -33.17 13.65
C PRO A 187 12.79 -33.25 13.42
N GLY A 188 12.34 -33.12 12.17
CA GLY A 188 10.96 -33.30 11.71
C GLY A 188 10.42 -32.05 10.98
N ALA A 189 10.14 -32.02 9.68
CA ALA A 189 9.46 -33.01 8.82
C ALA A 189 8.13 -33.50 9.43
#